data_AF-T1BX59-F1
#
_entry.id   AF-T1BX59-F1
#
_cell.length_a   1.000
_cell.length_b   1.000
_cell.length_c   1.000
_cell.angle_alpha   90.00
_cell.angle_beta   90.00
_cell.angle_gamma   90.00
#
_symmetry.space_group_name_H-M   'P 1'
#
loop_
_entity.id
_entity.type
_entity.pdbx_description
1 polymer ?
#
loop_
_entity_poly.entity_id
_entity_poly.type
_entity_poly.pdbx_seq_one_letter_code
_entity_poly.pdbx_strand_id
1 'polypeptide(L)'
;VGYRASLTEIVQIIGRATRDAPGKTRTRFTNLIAEPDASEEAVTEAVNDTLKAIAASLLMEQVLAPRFEFKPKNADSGPTPGFDYGEGGYDPEKSNVGVNHQTGQVQIEIKGLAEPKSKEATRICQEDLNEVIATFIQDKTAIERGLFDEKLVPEELTQVC
;
A
#
# COMPACT_ATOMS: atom_id res chain seq x y z
N VAL A 1 26.28 -16.15 -4.61
CA VAL A 1 26.41 -17.05 -3.44
C VAL A 1 27.27 -16.35 -2.42
N GLY A 2 26.76 -16.07 -1.22
CA GLY A 2 27.49 -15.34 -0.18
C GLY A 2 27.02 -15.78 1.20
N TYR A 3 27.96 -15.95 2.13
CA TYR A 3 27.69 -16.24 3.53
C TYR A 3 27.32 -14.93 4.22
N ARG A 4 26.05 -14.75 4.56
CA ARG A 4 25.50 -13.48 5.08
C ARG A 4 24.43 -13.82 6.13
N ALA A 5 24.67 -13.40 7.36
CA ALA A 5 23.92 -13.86 8.54
C ALA A 5 22.81 -12.89 9.01
N SER A 6 22.68 -11.70 8.41
CA SER A 6 21.73 -10.71 8.91
C SER A 6 20.36 -10.80 8.21
N LEU A 7 19.31 -10.97 9.01
CA LEU A 7 17.90 -10.98 8.56
C LEU A 7 17.56 -9.74 7.72
N THR A 8 18.12 -8.57 8.05
CA THR A 8 17.88 -7.32 7.32
C THR A 8 18.46 -7.33 5.90
N GLU A 9 19.61 -7.96 5.68
CA GLU A 9 20.19 -8.11 4.33
C GLU A 9 19.33 -9.05 3.49
N ILE A 10 18.81 -10.13 4.08
CA ILE A 10 17.93 -11.10 3.39
C ILE A 10 16.64 -10.39 2.93
N VAL A 11 16.03 -9.59 3.81
CA VAL A 11 14.85 -8.76 3.48
C VAL A 11 15.13 -7.82 2.31
N GLN A 12 16.25 -7.11 2.34
CA GLN A 12 16.62 -6.18 1.26
C GLN A 12 16.84 -6.89 -0.08
N ILE A 13 17.49 -8.06 -0.08
CA ILE A 13 17.72 -8.84 -1.30
C ILE A 13 16.41 -9.33 -1.89
N ILE A 14 15.50 -9.85 -1.05
CA ILE A 14 14.18 -10.32 -1.51
C ILE A 14 13.40 -9.15 -2.10
N GLY A 15 13.26 -8.05 -1.35
CA GLY A 15 12.51 -6.87 -1.80
C GLY A 15 13.03 -6.29 -3.12
N ARG A 16 14.35 -6.16 -3.29
CA ARG A 16 14.91 -5.67 -4.57
C ARG A 16 14.72 -6.67 -5.71
N ALA A 17 14.85 -7.97 -5.44
CA ALA A 17 14.74 -9.00 -6.48
C ALA A 17 13.29 -9.23 -6.96
N THR A 18 12.29 -8.87 -6.14
CA THR A 18 10.87 -8.93 -6.47
C THR A 18 10.34 -7.62 -7.05
N ARG A 19 10.85 -6.46 -6.62
CA ARG A 19 10.33 -5.13 -7.01
C ARG A 19 11.12 -4.40 -8.09
N ASP A 20 12.45 -4.42 -8.02
CA ASP A 20 13.28 -3.48 -8.81
C ASP A 20 13.58 -3.97 -10.25
N ALA A 21 12.93 -5.05 -10.71
CA ALA A 21 13.22 -5.71 -11.98
C ALA A 21 11.94 -5.88 -12.84
N PRO A 22 11.61 -4.91 -13.71
CA PRO A 22 10.46 -5.02 -14.62
C PRO A 22 10.64 -6.19 -15.61
N GLY A 23 9.55 -6.93 -15.86
CA GLY A 23 9.52 -8.07 -16.79
C GLY A 23 9.90 -9.43 -16.19
N LYS A 24 10.09 -9.54 -14.88
CA LYS A 24 10.41 -10.80 -14.20
C LYS A 24 9.15 -11.56 -13.82
N THR A 25 8.93 -12.72 -14.41
CA THR A 25 7.78 -13.59 -14.09
C THR A 25 8.02 -14.53 -12.92
N ARG A 26 9.29 -14.73 -12.53
CA ARG A 26 9.69 -15.65 -11.46
C ARG A 26 11.01 -15.27 -10.81
N THR A 27 11.07 -15.36 -9.48
CA THR A 27 12.30 -15.30 -8.68
C THR A 27 12.39 -16.57 -7.82
N ARG A 28 13.60 -17.14 -7.66
CA ARG A 28 13.87 -18.33 -6.84
C ARG A 28 14.94 -17.99 -5.81
N PHE A 29 14.65 -18.25 -4.54
CA PHE A 29 15.62 -18.16 -3.44
C PHE A 29 15.96 -19.56 -2.95
N THR A 30 17.24 -19.82 -2.70
CA THR A 30 17.74 -21.10 -2.18
C THR A 30 18.59 -20.81 -0.97
N ASN A 31 18.13 -21.26 0.21
CA ASN A 31 18.89 -21.18 1.44
C ASN A 31 19.77 -22.43 1.56
N LEU A 32 21.09 -22.26 1.64
CA LEU A 32 22.03 -23.37 1.77
C LEU A 32 22.49 -23.43 3.23
N ILE A 33 22.11 -24.51 3.92
CA ILE A 33 22.49 -24.75 5.32
C ILE A 33 23.65 -25.75 5.30
N ALA A 34 24.75 -25.42 5.96
CA ALA A 34 25.91 -26.31 6.01
C ALA A 34 25.66 -27.47 6.99
N GLU A 35 25.89 -28.69 6.53
CA GLU A 35 25.53 -29.93 7.24
C GLU A 35 26.41 -30.33 8.45
N PRO A 36 27.62 -29.80 8.75
CA PRO A 36 28.34 -30.25 9.94
C PRO A 36 27.80 -29.65 11.26
N ASP A 37 26.84 -28.72 11.22
CA ASP A 37 26.28 -28.01 12.40
C ASP A 37 24.72 -28.00 12.43
N ALA A 38 24.08 -28.73 11.50
CA ALA A 38 22.63 -28.71 11.30
C ALA A 38 21.91 -29.67 12.26
N SER A 39 21.75 -29.26 13.52
CA SER A 39 20.70 -29.84 14.37
C SER A 39 19.33 -29.57 13.73
N GLU A 40 18.35 -30.44 13.95
CA GLU A 40 16.99 -30.27 13.43
C GLU A 40 16.38 -28.90 13.85
N GLU A 41 16.82 -28.39 15.00
CA GLU A 41 16.47 -27.09 15.56
C GLU A 41 17.10 -25.92 14.77
N ALA A 42 18.37 -26.00 14.39
CA ALA A 42 19.05 -24.99 13.56
C ALA A 42 18.44 -24.90 12.14
N VAL A 43 18.00 -26.04 11.58
CA VAL A 43 17.27 -26.06 10.30
C VAL A 43 15.93 -25.36 10.44
N THR A 44 15.20 -25.64 11.52
CA THR A 44 13.90 -25.04 11.82
C THR A 44 14.00 -23.53 12.00
N GLU A 45 15.01 -23.05 12.73
CA GLU A 45 15.26 -21.62 12.93
C GLU A 45 15.59 -20.91 11.61
N ALA A 46 16.51 -21.49 10.81
CA ALA A 46 16.89 -20.93 9.51
C ALA A 46 15.71 -20.85 8.53
N VAL A 47 14.81 -21.85 8.53
CA VAL A 47 13.58 -21.82 7.72
C VAL A 47 12.64 -20.73 8.22
N ASN A 48 12.42 -20.63 9.53
CA ASN A 48 11.53 -19.65 10.13
C ASN A 48 11.99 -18.22 9.85
N ASP A 49 13.29 -17.95 9.98
CA ASP A 49 13.85 -16.62 9.69
C ASP A 49 13.78 -16.26 8.22
N THR A 50 13.92 -17.24 7.31
CA THR A 50 13.69 -17.02 5.89
C THR A 50 12.22 -16.65 5.62
N LEU A 51 11.27 -17.34 6.26
CA LEU A 51 9.84 -17.04 6.14
C LEU A 51 9.49 -15.65 6.71
N LYS A 52 10.05 -15.28 7.86
CA LYS A 52 9.91 -13.93 8.44
C LYS A 52 10.48 -12.88 7.49
N ALA A 53 11.63 -13.14 6.86
CA ALA A 53 12.22 -12.20 5.91
C ALA A 53 11.34 -12.01 4.66
N ILE A 54 10.77 -13.09 4.12
CA ILE A 54 9.83 -13.02 3.00
C ILE A 54 8.58 -12.22 3.41
N ALA A 55 7.97 -12.55 4.56
CA ALA A 55 6.79 -11.88 5.06
C ALA A 55 7.04 -10.38 5.28
N ALA A 56 8.15 -10.01 5.94
CA ALA A 56 8.53 -8.61 6.14
C ALA A 56 8.79 -7.87 4.82
N SER A 57 9.40 -8.55 3.84
CA SER A 57 9.66 -7.97 2.51
C SER A 57 8.38 -7.69 1.74
N LEU A 58 7.38 -8.56 1.84
CA LEU A 58 6.08 -8.41 1.19
C LEU A 58 5.18 -7.39 1.93
N LEU A 59 5.23 -7.38 3.27
CA LEU A 59 4.49 -6.41 4.08
C LEU A 59 4.97 -4.98 3.85
N MET A 60 6.26 -4.76 3.53
CA MET A 60 6.77 -3.41 3.23
C MET A 60 6.10 -2.74 2.02
N GLU A 61 5.51 -3.52 1.10
CA GLU A 61 4.74 -2.98 -0.03
C GLU A 61 3.38 -2.40 0.42
N GLN A 62 2.81 -2.96 1.50
CA GLN A 62 1.54 -2.50 2.10
C GLN A 62 1.74 -1.43 3.19
N VAL A 63 2.91 -1.37 3.82
CA VAL A 63 3.16 -0.55 5.03
C VAL A 63 3.48 0.91 4.74
N LEU A 64 3.80 1.28 3.49
CA LEU A 64 4.13 2.66 3.11
C LEU A 64 3.11 3.34 2.19
N ALA A 65 2.06 2.63 1.77
CA ALA A 65 0.97 3.27 1.05
C ALA A 65 0.15 4.11 2.06
N PRO A 66 -0.03 5.42 1.84
CA PRO A 66 -0.95 6.21 2.65
C PRO A 66 -2.32 5.56 2.57
N ARG A 67 -2.94 5.27 3.73
CA ARG A 67 -4.28 4.70 3.74
C ARG A 67 -5.27 5.81 3.44
N PHE A 68 -5.80 5.85 2.21
CA PHE A 68 -6.80 6.83 1.80
C PHE A 68 -8.20 6.38 2.22
N GLU A 69 -8.93 7.24 2.92
CA GLU A 69 -10.33 7.03 3.28
C GLU A 69 -11.17 8.14 2.66
N PHE A 70 -12.04 7.78 1.72
CA PHE A 70 -12.97 8.71 1.10
C PHE A 70 -14.29 8.75 1.88
N LYS A 71 -14.72 9.93 2.31
CA LYS A 71 -16.01 10.13 2.97
C LYS A 71 -16.89 11.13 2.23
N PRO A 72 -18.21 10.92 2.20
CA PRO A 72 -19.14 11.93 1.73
C PRO A 72 -19.15 13.13 2.67
N LYS A 73 -19.22 14.34 2.07
CA LYS A 73 -19.44 15.59 2.80
C LYS A 73 -20.93 15.90 2.84
N ASN A 74 -21.49 15.92 4.06
CA ASN A 74 -22.88 16.27 4.36
C ASN A 74 -22.92 17.53 5.25
N ALA A 75 -24.10 18.13 5.41
CA ALA A 75 -24.28 19.31 6.26
C ALA A 75 -23.94 19.06 7.74
N ASP A 76 -24.07 17.81 8.19
CA ASP A 76 -23.74 17.37 9.55
C ASP A 76 -22.28 16.88 9.68
N SER A 77 -21.48 16.95 8.62
CA SER A 77 -20.07 16.55 8.66
C SER A 77 -19.26 17.56 9.48
N GLY A 78 -18.43 17.04 10.38
CA GLY A 78 -17.52 17.82 11.22
C GLY A 78 -16.10 17.26 11.21
N PRO A 79 -15.14 17.99 11.82
CA PRO A 79 -13.76 17.53 11.90
C PRO A 79 -13.65 16.22 12.66
N THR A 80 -12.93 15.25 12.09
CA THR A 80 -12.64 13.98 12.75
C THR A 80 -11.55 14.19 13.81
N PRO A 81 -11.73 13.72 15.05
CA PRO A 81 -10.71 13.80 16.08
C PRO A 81 -9.40 13.12 15.64
N GLY A 82 -8.26 13.81 15.84
CA GLY A 82 -6.93 13.28 15.52
C GLY A 82 -6.49 13.44 14.07
N PHE A 83 -7.29 14.11 13.23
CA PHE A 83 -6.91 14.49 11.87
C PHE A 83 -6.52 15.98 11.82
N ASP A 84 -5.41 16.25 11.15
CA ASP A 84 -4.96 17.61 10.83
C ASP A 84 -5.45 18.00 9.44
N TYR A 85 -6.22 19.08 9.35
CA TYR A 85 -6.77 19.60 8.10
C TYR A 85 -5.92 20.74 7.49
N GLY A 86 -4.69 20.92 7.99
CA GLY A 86 -3.76 21.95 7.55
C GLY A 86 -4.03 23.32 8.19
N GLU A 87 -3.29 24.34 7.73
CA GLU A 87 -3.32 25.68 8.34
C GLU A 87 -4.71 26.35 8.32
N GLY A 88 -5.56 25.99 7.34
CA GLY A 88 -6.92 26.51 7.22
C GLY A 88 -7.95 25.83 8.13
N GLY A 89 -7.59 24.72 8.78
CA GLY A 89 -8.51 23.91 9.56
C GLY A 89 -9.63 23.29 8.71
N TYR A 90 -10.69 22.84 9.39
CA TYR A 90 -11.83 22.22 8.74
C TYR A 90 -12.79 23.26 8.16
N ASP A 91 -13.06 23.18 6.86
CA ASP A 91 -14.00 24.05 6.16
C ASP A 91 -15.35 23.30 5.94
N PRO A 92 -16.46 23.76 6.53
CA PRO A 92 -17.78 23.15 6.33
C PRO A 92 -18.31 23.32 4.90
N GLU A 93 -17.87 24.36 4.17
CA GLU A 93 -18.38 24.71 2.83
C GLU A 93 -17.63 24.00 1.70
N LYS A 94 -16.45 23.42 1.98
CA LYS A 94 -15.56 22.79 1.01
C LYS A 94 -15.24 21.34 1.34
N SER A 95 -14.68 20.65 0.34
CA SER A 95 -14.01 19.36 0.51
C SER A 95 -12.77 19.53 1.37
N ASN A 96 -12.58 18.65 2.36
CA ASN A 96 -11.44 18.70 3.27
C ASN A 96 -10.53 17.50 3.08
N VAL A 97 -9.24 17.71 3.32
CA VAL A 97 -8.24 16.63 3.40
C VAL A 97 -7.68 16.66 4.81
N GLY A 98 -7.94 15.61 5.58
CA GLY A 98 -7.41 15.41 6.92
C GLY A 98 -6.29 14.38 6.91
N VAL A 99 -5.18 14.65 7.59
CA VAL A 99 -4.06 13.72 7.74
C VAL A 99 -3.89 13.35 9.21
N ASN A 100 -3.92 12.05 9.50
CA ASN A 100 -3.55 11.55 10.82
C ASN A 100 -2.06 11.20 10.83
N HIS A 101 -1.25 12.07 11.44
CA HIS A 101 0.21 11.89 11.49
C HIS A 101 0.67 10.68 12.31
N GLN A 102 -0.18 10.12 13.18
CA GLN A 102 0.16 8.94 13.98
C GLN A 102 -0.03 7.64 13.20
N THR A 103 -1.06 7.57 12.35
CA THR A 103 -1.41 6.35 11.60
C THR A 103 -1.04 6.43 10.12
N GLY A 104 -0.68 7.60 9.60
CA GLY A 104 -0.46 7.85 8.17
C GLY A 104 -1.74 7.81 7.33
N GLN A 105 -2.92 7.81 7.98
CA GLN A 105 -4.21 7.78 7.30
C GLN A 105 -4.56 9.16 6.74
N VAL A 106 -5.01 9.20 5.48
CA VAL A 106 -5.46 10.42 4.81
C VAL A 106 -6.96 10.29 4.56
N GLN A 107 -7.75 11.15 5.21
CA GLN A 107 -9.19 11.21 5.03
C GLN A 107 -9.52 12.33 4.03
N ILE A 108 -10.25 12.01 2.96
CA ILE A 108 -10.67 12.96 1.94
C ILE A 108 -12.19 13.04 1.95
N GLU A 109 -12.73 14.21 2.29
CA GLU A 109 -14.15 14.50 2.23
C GLU A 109 -14.52 15.07 0.86
N ILE A 110 -15.48 14.46 0.16
CA ILE A 110 -15.90 14.89 -1.17
C ILE A 110 -17.39 15.24 -1.15
N LYS A 111 -17.73 16.46 -1.58
CA LYS A 111 -19.11 16.90 -1.77
C LYS A 111 -19.76 16.17 -2.95
N GLY A 112 -20.92 15.55 -2.71
CA GLY A 112 -21.67 14.81 -3.74
C GLY A 112 -21.16 13.39 -3.99
N LEU A 113 -20.23 12.87 -3.19
CA LEU A 113 -19.83 11.47 -3.24
C LEU A 113 -21.00 10.58 -2.80
N ALA A 114 -21.35 9.59 -3.62
CA ALA A 114 -22.42 8.67 -3.29
C ALA A 114 -22.00 7.70 -2.19
N GLU A 115 -22.86 7.52 -1.18
CA GLU A 115 -22.62 6.53 -0.13
C GLU A 115 -22.81 5.09 -0.64
N PRO A 116 -21.94 4.16 -0.23
CA PRO A 116 -22.11 2.75 -0.54
C PRO A 116 -23.41 2.25 0.10
N LYS A 117 -24.29 1.68 -0.73
CA LYS A 117 -25.63 1.23 -0.30
C LYS A 117 -25.63 -0.16 0.33
N SER A 118 -24.58 -0.96 0.11
CA SER A 118 -24.46 -2.33 0.61
C SER A 118 -23.26 -2.48 1.57
N LYS A 119 -23.35 -3.51 2.42
CA LYS A 119 -22.27 -3.85 3.37
C LYS A 119 -21.00 -4.26 2.63
N GLU A 120 -21.18 -4.97 1.52
CA GLU A 120 -20.13 -5.43 0.63
C GLU A 120 -19.44 -4.25 -0.06
N ALA A 121 -20.20 -3.26 -0.55
CA ALA A 121 -19.61 -2.05 -1.14
C ALA A 121 -18.83 -1.24 -0.10
N THR A 122 -19.33 -1.15 1.13
CA THR A 122 -18.63 -0.49 2.24
C THR A 122 -17.30 -1.20 2.55
N ARG A 123 -17.30 -2.53 2.59
CA ARG A 123 -16.09 -3.33 2.81
C ARG A 123 -15.08 -3.14 1.67
N ILE A 124 -15.53 -3.23 0.41
CA ILE A 124 -14.67 -3.03 -0.77
C ILE A 124 -14.01 -1.65 -0.73
N CYS A 125 -14.77 -0.59 -0.41
CA CYS A 125 -14.21 0.77 -0.30
C CYS A 125 -13.19 0.93 0.84
N GLN A 126 -13.26 0.11 1.91
CA GLN A 126 -12.40 0.24 3.09
C GLN A 126 -11.18 -0.68 3.08
N GLU A 127 -11.32 -1.87 2.50
CA GLU A 127 -10.33 -2.95 2.54
C GLU A 127 -9.66 -3.10 1.17
N ASP A 128 -10.45 -3.21 0.10
CA ASP A 128 -9.96 -3.57 -1.24
C ASP A 128 -9.52 -2.34 -2.06
N LEU A 129 -10.03 -1.15 -1.74
CA LEU A 129 -9.70 0.08 -2.46
C LEU A 129 -8.20 0.41 -2.41
N ASN A 130 -7.51 0.05 -1.32
CA ASN A 130 -6.07 0.26 -1.22
C ASN A 130 -5.30 -0.58 -2.26
N GLU A 131 -5.77 -1.80 -2.56
CA GLU A 131 -5.15 -2.67 -3.56
C GLU A 131 -5.37 -2.12 -4.99
N VAL A 132 -6.56 -1.61 -5.27
CA VAL A 132 -6.90 -0.97 -6.56
C VAL A 132 -6.09 0.31 -6.77
N ILE A 133 -6.02 1.19 -5.75
CA ILE A 133 -5.23 2.42 -5.82
C ILE A 133 -3.74 2.11 -5.97
N ALA A 134 -3.21 1.13 -5.24
CA ALA A 134 -1.81 0.74 -5.36
C ALA A 134 -1.49 0.25 -6.78
N THR A 135 -2.36 -0.58 -7.36
CA THR A 135 -2.22 -1.07 -8.74
C THR A 135 -2.23 0.10 -9.74
N PHE A 136 -3.14 1.06 -9.56
CA PHE A 136 -3.24 2.24 -10.42
C PHE A 136 -2.02 3.17 -10.32
N ILE A 137 -1.53 3.44 -9.10
CA ILE A 137 -0.36 4.31 -8.88
C ILE A 137 0.93 3.68 -9.43
N GLN A 138 0.99 2.35 -9.54
CA GLN A 138 2.15 1.67 -10.11
C GLN A 138 2.24 1.83 -11.64
N ASP A 139 1.14 2.18 -12.33
CA ASP A 139 1.17 2.50 -13.75
C ASP A 139 1.54 3.97 -13.99
N LYS A 140 2.82 4.20 -14.28
CA LYS A 140 3.36 5.52 -14.62
C LYS A 140 2.67 6.17 -15.82
N THR A 141 2.16 5.39 -16.77
CA THR A 141 1.47 5.90 -17.96
C THR A 141 0.10 6.44 -17.60
N ALA A 142 -0.62 5.75 -16.72
CA ALA A 142 -1.92 6.18 -16.21
C ALA A 142 -1.80 7.45 -15.34
N ILE A 143 -0.77 7.52 -14.49
CA ILE A 143 -0.46 8.72 -13.70
C ILE A 143 -0.15 9.91 -14.60
N GLU A 144 0.78 9.75 -15.56
CA GLU A 144 1.18 10.86 -16.45
C GLU A 144 0.00 11.36 -17.27
N ARG A 145 -0.86 10.46 -17.79
CA ARG A 145 -2.05 10.89 -18.55
C ARG A 145 -3.10 11.55 -17.66
N GLY A 146 -3.35 11.03 -16.45
CA GLY A 146 -4.32 11.62 -15.53
C GLY A 146 -3.90 12.99 -14.98
N LEU A 147 -2.60 13.26 -14.83
CA LEU A 147 -2.08 14.55 -14.36
C LEU A 147 -1.96 15.61 -15.45
N PHE A 148 -1.73 15.22 -16.70
CA PHE A 148 -1.39 16.16 -17.79
C PHE A 148 -2.45 16.27 -18.90
N ASP A 149 -3.46 15.40 -18.93
CA ASP A 149 -4.52 15.43 -19.95
C ASP A 149 -5.89 15.71 -19.33
N GLU A 150 -6.23 17.01 -19.22
CA GLU A 150 -7.51 17.49 -18.67
C GLU A 150 -8.75 17.03 -19.46
N LYS A 151 -8.56 16.44 -20.65
CA LYS A 151 -9.66 15.96 -21.52
C LYS A 151 -10.00 14.49 -21.30
N LEU A 152 -9.20 13.75 -20.56
CA LEU A 152 -9.39 12.32 -20.36
C LEU A 152 -10.31 12.07 -19.16
N VAL A 153 -11.38 11.31 -19.38
CA VAL A 153 -12.38 11.03 -18.35
C VAL A 153 -11.81 10.01 -17.36
N PRO A 154 -11.94 10.18 -16.03
CA PRO A 154 -11.32 9.29 -15.03
C PRO A 154 -11.65 7.80 -15.22
N GLU A 155 -12.85 7.48 -15.73
CA GLU A 155 -13.28 6.13 -16.05
C GLU A 155 -12.43 5.48 -17.14
N GLU A 156 -11.95 6.24 -18.12
CA GLU A 156 -11.11 5.74 -19.21
C GLU A 156 -9.69 5.40 -18.73
N LEU A 157 -9.18 6.09 -17.70
CA LEU A 157 -7.88 5.77 -17.09
C LEU A 157 -7.89 4.42 -16.38
N THR A 158 -9.01 4.07 -15.74
CA THR A 158 -9.15 2.78 -15.04
C THR A 158 -9.29 1.57 -15.97
N GLN A 159 -9.64 1.78 -17.25
CA GLN A 159 -9.72 0.70 -18.24
C GLN A 159 -8.41 0.43 -18.98
N VAL A 160 -7.43 1.33 -18.86
CA VAL A 160 -6.14 1.25 -19.57
C VAL A 160 -5.06 0.56 -18.72
N CYS A 161 -5.32 0.35 -17.43
CA CYS A 161 -4.48 -0.41 -16.50
C CYS A 161 -4.61 -1.93 -16.71
#